data_AF-A0A0C9Y573-F1
#
_entry.id   AF-A0A0C9Y573-F1
#
_cell.length_a   1.000
_cell.length_b   1.000
_cell.length_c   1.000
_cell.angle_alpha   90.00
_cell.angle_beta   90.00
_cell.angle_gamma   90.00
#
_symmetry.space_group_name_H-M   'P 1'
#
loop_
_entity.id
_entity.type
_entity.pdbx_description
1 polymer ?
#
loop_
_entity_poly.entity_id
_entity_poly.type
_entity_poly.pdbx_seq_one_letter_code
_entity_poly.pdbx_strand_id
1 'polypeptide(L)' 'SNNKQLPISIQLAIFLYHAGHYRNACLPEDIGQWAGVSIGMVVNCTHCVITALLDQHNNFVYILGAHSEEM' A
#
# COMPACT_ATOMS: atom_id res chain seq x y z
N SER A 1 -13.78 -9.89 -7.83
CA SER A 1 -14.05 -9.40 -9.20
C SER A 1 -13.20 -10.18 -10.18
N ASN A 2 -13.71 -10.48 -11.38
CA ASN A 2 -12.99 -11.22 -12.43
C ASN A 2 -12.13 -10.29 -13.34
N ASN A 3 -11.93 -9.04 -12.91
CA ASN A 3 -11.03 -8.12 -13.59
C ASN A 3 -9.58 -8.55 -13.36
N LYS A 4 -8.77 -8.58 -14.43
CA LYS A 4 -7.34 -8.84 -14.34
C LYS A 4 -6.70 -7.83 -13.39
N GLN A 5 -6.28 -8.29 -12.21
CA GLN A 5 -5.47 -7.48 -11.32
C GLN A 5 -4.09 -7.26 -11.93
N LEU A 6 -3.49 -6.12 -11.62
CA LEU A 6 -2.09 -5.89 -11.97
C LEU A 6 -1.18 -6.86 -11.23
N PRO A 7 0.01 -7.17 -11.78
CA PRO A 7 1.05 -7.89 -11.05
C PRO A 7 1.33 -7.23 -9.69
N ILE A 8 1.56 -8.04 -8.66
CA ILE A 8 1.79 -7.59 -7.27
C ILE A 8 2.92 -6.55 -7.19
N SER A 9 3.99 -6.73 -7.97
CA SER A 9 5.11 -5.78 -8.03
C SER A 9 4.68 -4.38 -8.50
N ILE A 10 3.75 -4.30 -9.46
CA ILE A 10 3.21 -3.03 -9.94
C ILE A 10 2.29 -2.40 -8.88
N GLN A 11 1.44 -3.20 -8.24
CA GLN A 11 0.60 -2.70 -7.15
C GLN A 11 1.44 -2.12 -6.01
N LEU A 12 2.53 -2.81 -5.64
CA LEU A 12 3.46 -2.36 -4.61
C LEU A 12 4.21 -1.09 -5.03
N ALA A 13 4.66 -0.98 -6.28
CA ALA A 13 5.31 0.23 -6.77
C ALA A 13 4.39 1.45 -6.74
N ILE A 14 3.12 1.30 -7.15
CA ILE A 14 2.10 2.35 -7.06
C ILE A 14 1.88 2.76 -5.60
N PHE A 15 1.73 1.79 -4.69
CA PHE A 15 1.57 2.06 -3.27
C PHE A 15 2.77 2.80 -2.66
N LEU A 16 4.00 2.38 -2.97
CA LEU A 16 5.20 3.03 -2.45
C LEU A 16 5.39 4.44 -3.02
N TYR A 17 5.06 4.66 -4.29
CA TYR A 17 5.08 6.00 -4.88
C TYR A 17 4.05 6.92 -4.20
N HIS A 18 2.85 6.40 -3.91
CA HIS A 18 1.81 7.10 -3.17
C HIS A 18 2.24 7.43 -1.72
N ALA A 19 2.77 6.44 -0.99
CA ALA A 19 3.12 6.55 0.42
C ALA A 19 4.46 7.27 0.69
N GLY A 20 5.39 7.24 -0.27
CA GLY A 20 6.73 7.83 -0.15
C GLY A 20 6.74 9.36 -0.13
N HIS A 21 5.68 10.01 -0.61
CA HIS A 21 5.53 11.45 -0.52
C HIS A 21 5.05 11.89 0.87
N TYR A 22 5.97 11.84 1.84
CA TYR A 22 5.78 12.04 3.30
C TYR A 22 5.34 13.46 3.73
N ARG A 23 4.70 14.25 2.87
CA ARG A 23 4.27 15.63 3.21
C ARG A 23 3.14 16.21 2.35
N ASN A 24 2.80 15.57 1.24
CA ASN A 24 1.64 15.95 0.44
C ASN A 24 1.05 14.66 -0.11
N ALA A 25 -0.18 14.33 0.27
CA ALA A 25 -0.88 13.20 -0.34
C ALA A 25 -0.89 13.42 -1.85
N CYS A 26 -0.11 12.63 -2.59
CA CYS A 26 -0.10 12.71 -4.04
C CYS A 26 -1.50 12.31 -4.50
N LEU A 27 -2.14 13.17 -5.28
CA LEU A 27 -3.51 12.94 -5.69
C LEU A 27 -3.57 11.64 -6.52
N PRO A 28 -4.58 10.78 -6.31
CA PRO A 28 -4.74 9.55 -7.10
C PRO A 28 -4.73 9.80 -8.62
N GLU A 29 -5.14 10.99 -9.04
CA GLU A 29 -5.05 11.50 -10.42
C GLU A 29 -3.61 11.56 -10.93
N ASP A 30 -2.70 12.17 -10.16
CA ASP A 30 -1.28 12.33 -10.52
C ASP A 30 -0.58 10.97 -10.58
N ILE A 31 -0.92 10.08 -9.63
CA ILE A 31 -0.39 8.72 -9.57
C ILE A 31 -0.90 7.90 -10.75
N GLY A 32 -2.17 8.06 -11.12
CA GLY A 32 -2.77 7.42 -12.29
C GLY A 32 -2.06 7.85 -13.57
N GLN A 33 -1.76 9.14 -13.72
CA GLN A 33 -0.97 9.66 -14.85
C GLN A 33 0.45 9.09 -14.86
N TRP A 34 1.13 9.05 -13.71
CA TRP A 34 2.48 8.50 -13.60
C TRP A 34 2.53 7.00 -13.96
N ALA A 35 1.60 6.20 -13.45
CA ALA A 35 1.56 4.75 -13.66
C ALA A 35 0.87 4.34 -14.97
N GLY A 36 0.21 5.27 -15.68
CA GLY A 36 -0.56 4.95 -16.88
C GLY A 36 -1.81 4.11 -16.58
N VAL A 37 -2.45 4.32 -15.43
CA VAL A 37 -3.61 3.56 -14.95
C VAL A 37 -4.76 4.48 -14.56
N SER A 38 -5.98 3.94 -14.47
CA SER A 38 -7.11 4.72 -13.99
C SER A 38 -7.00 5.01 -12.48
N ILE A 39 -7.62 6.10 -12.04
CA ILE A 39 -7.71 6.49 -10.62
C ILE A 39 -8.27 5.34 -9.77
N GLY A 40 -9.32 4.66 -10.26
CA GLY A 40 -9.89 3.50 -9.58
C GLY A 40 -8.91 2.35 -9.43
N MET A 41 -7.97 2.18 -10.38
CA MET A 41 -6.90 1.20 -10.26
C MET A 41 -5.87 1.59 -9.21
N VAL A 42 -5.51 2.87 -9.08
CA VAL A 42 -4.62 3.38 -8.01
C VAL A 42 -5.21 3.08 -6.64
N VAL A 43 -6.49 3.40 -6.44
CA VAL A 43 -7.22 3.13 -5.19
C VAL A 43 -7.27 1.63 -4.91
N ASN A 44 -7.59 0.82 -5.93
CA ASN A 44 -7.65 -0.63 -5.76
C ASN A 44 -6.27 -1.23 -5.40
N CYS A 45 -5.18 -0.80 -6.05
CA CYS A 45 -3.83 -1.24 -5.71
C CYS A 45 -3.46 -0.84 -4.27
N THR A 46 -3.79 0.39 -3.87
CA THR A 46 -3.54 0.89 -2.52
C THR A 46 -4.27 0.04 -1.48
N HIS A 47 -5.56 -0.25 -1.68
CA HIS A 47 -6.32 -1.14 -0.80
C HIS A 47 -5.73 -2.55 -0.75
N CYS A 48 -5.40 -3.15 -1.90
CA CYS A 48 -4.82 -4.49 -1.94
C CYS A 48 -3.51 -4.57 -1.14
N VAL A 49 -2.62 -3.59 -1.28
CA VAL A 49 -1.33 -3.57 -0.56
C VAL A 49 -1.54 -3.33 0.93
N ILE A 50 -2.38 -2.36 1.33
CA ILE A 50 -2.65 -2.10 2.75
C ILE A 50 -3.31 -3.31 3.42
N THR A 51 -4.28 -3.96 2.76
CA THR A 51 -4.90 -5.18 3.29
C THR A 51 -3.87 -6.30 3.50
N ALA A 52 -2.97 -6.52 2.53
CA ALA A 52 -1.92 -7.52 2.67
C ALA A 52 -0.93 -7.18 3.80
N LEU A 53 -0.57 -5.91 3.97
CA LEU A 53 0.29 -5.46 5.07
C LEU A 53 -0.38 -5.65 6.43
N LEU A 54 -1.68 -5.33 6.54
CA LEU A 54 -2.45 -5.50 7.77
C LEU A 54 -2.61 -6.98 8.15
N ASP A 55 -2.83 -7.86 7.18
CA ASP A 55 -2.88 -9.31 7.38
C ASP A 55 -1.56 -9.86 7.96
N GLN A 56 -0.44 -9.28 7.55
CA GLN A 56 0.89 -9.67 7.98
C GLN A 56 1.40 -8.90 9.21
N HIS A 57 0.65 -7.89 9.69
CA HIS A 57 1.08 -6.99 10.76
C HIS A 57 1.52 -7.73 12.02
N ASN A 58 0.70 -8.68 12.50
CA ASN A 58 1.00 -9.40 13.75
C ASN A 58 2.22 -10.34 13.64
N ASN A 59 2.61 -10.72 12.42
CA ASN A 59 3.75 -11.60 12.19
C ASN A 59 5.07 -10.83 12.04
N PHE A 60 5.03 -9.56 11.62
CA PHE A 60 6.23 -8.84 11.19
C PHE A 60 6.38 -7.43 11.79
N VAL A 61 5.31 -6.84 12.33
CA VAL A 61 5.32 -5.51 12.94
C VAL A 61 5.19 -5.64 14.44
N TYR A 62 6.32 -5.49 15.14
CA TYR A 62 6.37 -5.46 16.59
C TYR A 62 6.53 -4.03 17.07
N ILE A 63 5.63 -3.60 17.96
CA ILE A 63 5.82 -2.33 18.69
C ILE A 63 6.85 -2.60 19.78
N LEU A 64 8.03 -2.01 19.64
CA LEU A 64 9.09 -2.05 20.64
C LEU A 64 8.60 -1.31 21.91
N GLY A 65 7.99 -2.05 22.83
CA GLY A 65 7.43 -1.53 24.08
C GLY A 65 6.36 -2.41 24.73
N ALA A 66 5.69 -3.29 23.99
CA ALA A 66 4.63 -4.16 24.53
C ALA A 66 5.11 -5.49 25.16
N HIS A 67 6.40 -5.82 25.00
CA HIS A 67 7.03 -7.03 25.57
C HIS A 67 8.10 -6.71 26.63
N SER A 68 8.12 -5.49 27.16
CA SER A 68 9.14 -5.04 28.13
C SER A 68 8.84 -5.42 29.59
N GLU A 69 7.72 -6.09 29.88
CA GLU A 69 7.31 -6.45 31.25
C GLU A 69 7.11 -7.98 31.42
N GLU A 70 7.94 -8.80 30.77
CA GLU A 70 8.09 -10.21 31.17
C GLU A 70 9.57 -10.61 31.07
N MET A 71 10.41 -10.04 31.94
CA MET A 71 11.73 -10.61 32.26
C MET A 71 12.09 -10.37 33.72
#